data_AF-A0A2G9UHE8-F1
#
_entry.id   AF-A0A2G9UHE8-F1
#
_cell.length_a   1.000
_cell.length_b   1.000
_cell.length_c   1.000
_cell.angle_alpha   90.00
_cell.angle_beta   90.00
_cell.angle_gamma   90.00
#
_symmetry.space_group_name_H-M   'P 1'
#
loop_
_entity.id
_entity.type
_entity.pdbx_description
1 polymer ?
#
loop_
_entity_poly.entity_id
_entity_poly.type
_entity_poly.pdbx_seq_one_letter_code
_entity_poly.pdbx_strand_id
1 'polypeptide(L)'
;MSSREQAVQQAKKTIEQLRGERNMRRTPVSASAADLIRFTQDLQREDVLLTGFPNDKMNPYRPKSHFKKNGGDSRELTSYRNKRTFEVTFVNNLNKKATPSLSRQLFQAKEWAP
;
A
#
# COMPACT_ATOMS: atom_id res chain seq x y z
N MET A 1 -16.53 37.36 -31.48
CA MET A 1 -16.03 37.70 -30.13
C MET A 1 -14.55 38.01 -30.24
N SER A 2 -14.11 39.14 -29.70
CA SER A 2 -12.70 39.53 -29.66
C SER A 2 -11.91 38.55 -28.79
N SER A 3 -10.62 38.32 -29.11
CA SER A 3 -9.72 37.49 -28.30
C SER A 3 -9.71 37.92 -26.82
N ARG A 4 -9.83 39.23 -26.57
CA ARG A 4 -9.96 39.79 -25.22
C ARG A 4 -11.25 39.36 -24.51
N GLU A 5 -12.37 39.28 -25.23
CA GLU A 5 -13.65 38.83 -24.68
C GLU A 5 -13.59 37.35 -24.30
N GLN A 6 -12.97 36.52 -25.14
CA GLN A 6 -12.78 35.09 -24.85
C GLN A 6 -11.91 34.87 -23.60
N ALA A 7 -10.81 35.61 -23.47
CA ALA A 7 -9.95 35.55 -22.28
C ALA A 7 -10.71 35.94 -20.99
N VAL A 8 -11.53 36.98 -21.06
CA VAL A 8 -12.36 37.41 -19.92
C VAL A 8 -13.40 36.35 -19.54
N GLN A 9 -14.05 35.72 -20.52
CA GLN A 9 -15.04 34.66 -20.24
C GLN A 9 -14.38 33.43 -19.62
N GLN A 10 -13.20 33.05 -20.11
CA GLN A 10 -12.44 31.96 -19.51
C GLN A 10 -12.03 32.27 -18.07
N ALA A 11 -11.56 33.49 -17.79
CA ALA A 11 -11.20 33.90 -16.43
C ALA A 11 -12.39 33.85 -15.48
N LYS A 12 -13.59 34.31 -15.91
CA LYS A 12 -14.83 34.19 -15.13
C LYS A 12 -15.16 32.75 -14.79
N LYS A 13 -15.08 31.85 -15.78
CA LYS A 13 -15.33 30.42 -15.58
C LYS A 13 -14.38 29.82 -14.55
N THR A 14 -13.09 30.15 -14.62
CA THR A 14 -12.09 29.69 -13.64
C THR A 14 -12.38 30.23 -12.24
N ILE A 15 -12.75 31.50 -12.10
CA ILE A 15 -13.09 32.09 -10.80
C ILE A 15 -14.27 31.36 -10.15
N GLU A 16 -15.32 31.09 -10.93
CA GLU A 16 -16.49 30.36 -10.40
C GLU A 16 -16.14 28.94 -9.97
N GLN A 17 -15.30 28.23 -10.72
CA GLN A 17 -14.80 26.90 -10.32
C GLN A 17 -13.97 26.96 -9.04
N LEU A 18 -13.03 27.91 -8.92
CA LEU A 18 -12.20 28.08 -7.71
C LEU A 18 -13.03 28.44 -6.48
N ARG A 19 -14.08 29.25 -6.65
CA ARG A 19 -15.04 29.56 -5.57
C ARG A 19 -15.75 28.30 -5.08
N GLY A 20 -16.16 27.43 -6.01
CA GLY A 20 -16.71 26.11 -5.69
C GLY A 20 -15.74 25.24 -4.89
N GLU A 21 -14.50 25.08 -5.38
CA GLU A 21 -13.49 24.23 -4.73
C GLU A 21 -13.03 24.75 -3.37
N ARG A 22 -12.95 26.07 -3.21
CA ARG A 22 -12.66 26.70 -1.92
C ARG A 22 -13.71 26.28 -0.88
N ASN A 23 -14.99 26.32 -1.26
CA ASN A 23 -16.13 26.07 -0.37
C ASN A 23 -16.39 24.58 -0.11
N MET A 24 -15.61 23.66 -0.69
CA MET A 24 -15.70 22.24 -0.38
C MET A 24 -15.34 21.97 1.07
N ARG A 25 -16.15 21.13 1.74
CA ARG A 25 -15.87 20.63 3.08
C ARG A 25 -14.68 19.68 3.02
N ARG A 26 -13.62 19.99 3.77
CA ARG A 26 -12.41 19.16 3.89
C ARG A 26 -12.49 18.29 5.14
N THR A 27 -12.03 17.07 5.04
CA THR A 27 -11.76 16.22 6.20
C THR A 27 -10.31 16.42 6.65
N PRO A 28 -10.00 16.35 7.95
CA PRO A 28 -8.62 16.44 8.41
C PRO A 28 -7.84 15.23 7.89
N VAL A 29 -6.59 15.47 7.50
CA VAL A 29 -5.72 14.41 6.94
C VAL A 29 -5.56 13.24 7.90
N SER A 30 -5.52 13.50 9.21
CA SER A 30 -5.46 12.46 10.24
C SER A 30 -6.65 11.50 10.20
N ALA A 31 -7.88 12.02 10.00
CA ALA A 31 -9.07 11.18 9.89
C ALA A 31 -9.07 10.39 8.58
N SER A 32 -8.80 11.06 7.46
CA SER A 32 -8.71 10.39 6.16
C SER A 32 -7.65 9.28 6.15
N ALA A 33 -6.49 9.52 6.78
CA ALA A 33 -5.45 8.52 6.91
C ALA A 33 -5.90 7.33 7.76
N ALA A 34 -6.58 7.58 8.89
CA ALA A 34 -7.12 6.52 9.73
C ALA A 34 -8.14 5.65 8.99
N ASP A 35 -9.01 6.26 8.17
CA ASP A 35 -9.99 5.53 7.37
C ASP A 35 -9.31 4.66 6.29
N LEU A 36 -8.29 5.17 5.61
CA LEU A 36 -7.52 4.41 4.63
C LEU A 36 -6.76 3.23 5.28
N ILE A 37 -6.15 3.47 6.45
CA ILE A 37 -5.47 2.42 7.22
C ILE A 37 -6.48 1.34 7.61
N ARG A 38 -7.64 1.72 8.16
CA ARG A 38 -8.68 0.76 8.54
C ARG A 38 -9.12 -0.09 7.35
N PHE A 39 -9.45 0.56 6.23
CA PHE A 39 -9.87 -0.13 5.01
C PHE A 39 -8.84 -1.15 4.51
N THR A 40 -7.56 -0.77 4.50
CA THR A 40 -6.49 -1.67 4.06
C THR A 40 -6.26 -2.82 5.04
N GLN A 41 -6.38 -2.58 6.35
CA GLN A 41 -6.26 -3.63 7.37
C GLN A 41 -7.41 -4.65 7.30
N ASP A 42 -8.63 -4.20 7.04
CA ASP A 42 -9.81 -5.06 6.93
C ASP A 42 -9.68 -6.03 5.74
N LEU A 43 -9.16 -5.55 4.60
CA LEU A 43 -9.03 -6.35 3.37
C LEU A 43 -7.68 -7.05 3.20
N GLN A 44 -6.69 -6.74 4.04
CA GLN A 44 -5.32 -7.25 3.91
C GLN A 44 -5.24 -8.78 3.83
N ARG A 45 -6.11 -9.51 4.54
CA ARG A 45 -6.10 -10.98 4.57
C ARG A 45 -6.64 -11.61 3.28
N GLU A 46 -7.46 -10.88 2.55
CA GLU A 46 -8.09 -11.33 1.30
C GLU A 46 -7.25 -10.94 0.08
N ASP A 47 -6.31 -10.01 0.24
CA ASP A 47 -5.36 -9.63 -0.80
C ASP A 47 -4.32 -10.75 -1.04
N VAL A 48 -4.54 -11.49 -2.12
CA VAL A 48 -3.67 -12.59 -2.57
C VAL A 48 -2.29 -12.12 -3.05
N LEU A 49 -2.13 -10.83 -3.39
CA LEU A 49 -0.83 -10.26 -3.75
C LEU A 49 -0.01 -9.92 -2.50
N LEU A 50 -0.69 -9.68 -1.38
CA LEU A 50 -0.06 -9.41 -0.09
C LEU A 50 0.20 -10.69 0.72
N THR A 51 -0.79 -11.58 0.80
CA THR A 51 -0.72 -12.82 1.62
C THR A 51 -0.29 -14.06 0.83
N GLY A 52 -0.36 -14.01 -0.49
CA GLY A 52 -0.19 -15.16 -1.36
C GLY A 52 -1.46 -16.00 -1.50
N PHE A 53 -1.48 -16.90 -2.48
CA PHE A 53 -2.58 -17.84 -2.62
C PHE A 53 -2.55 -18.87 -1.48
N PRO A 54 -3.70 -19.22 -0.87
CA PRO A 54 -3.76 -20.19 0.23
C PRO A 54 -3.19 -21.58 -0.13
N ASN A 55 -3.25 -21.94 -1.41
CA ASN A 55 -2.57 -23.11 -1.94
C ASN A 55 -2.21 -22.89 -3.41
N ASP A 56 -1.24 -23.65 -3.92
CA ASP A 56 -0.80 -23.54 -5.31
C ASP A 56 -1.94 -23.77 -6.33
N LYS A 57 -2.91 -24.64 -6.01
CA LYS A 57 -4.02 -24.99 -6.92
C LYS A 57 -5.01 -23.82 -7.10
N MET A 58 -5.09 -22.92 -6.14
CA MET A 58 -5.94 -21.72 -6.19
C MET A 58 -5.29 -20.58 -6.99
N ASN A 59 -3.99 -20.68 -7.30
CA ASN A 59 -3.33 -19.73 -8.18
C ASN A 59 -3.71 -20.02 -9.65
N PRO A 60 -4.46 -19.14 -10.35
CA PRO A 60 -4.81 -19.35 -11.76
C PRO A 60 -3.60 -19.44 -12.68
N TYR A 61 -2.47 -18.85 -12.25
CA TYR A 61 -1.20 -18.82 -12.97
C TYR A 61 -0.24 -19.92 -12.50
N ARG A 62 -0.71 -20.92 -11.76
CA ARG A 62 0.10 -22.07 -11.38
C ARG A 62 0.58 -22.79 -12.64
N PRO A 63 1.88 -23.14 -12.76
CA PRO A 63 2.33 -24.03 -13.81
C PRO A 63 1.51 -25.33 -13.78
N LYS A 64 0.91 -25.68 -14.91
CA LYS A 64 0.34 -27.02 -15.08
C LYS A 64 1.52 -27.98 -14.95
N SER A 65 1.46 -28.94 -14.02
CA SER A 65 2.43 -30.03 -14.03
C SER A 65 2.17 -30.76 -15.34
N HIS A 66 2.95 -30.44 -16.37
CA HIS A 66 3.09 -31.33 -17.50
C HIS A 66 3.56 -32.63 -16.89
N PHE A 67 2.65 -33.59 -16.80
CA PHE A 67 2.93 -34.95 -16.40
C PHE A 67 4.19 -35.34 -17.15
N LYS A 68 5.28 -35.63 -16.44
CA LYS A 68 6.53 -36.07 -17.05
C LYS A 68 6.15 -37.21 -18.00
N LYS A 69 6.24 -37.00 -19.31
CA LYS A 69 6.31 -38.13 -20.24
C LYS A 69 7.57 -38.89 -19.85
N ASN A 70 7.39 -40.19 -19.66
CA ASN A 70 8.36 -41.12 -19.14
C ASN A 70 9.74 -40.97 -19.80
N GLY A 71 10.79 -40.99 -18.96
CA GLY A 71 12.19 -41.19 -19.37
C GLY A 71 12.96 -39.90 -19.65
N GLY A 72 13.77 -39.46 -18.68
CA GLY A 72 14.76 -38.41 -18.92
C GLY A 72 15.06 -37.55 -17.69
N ASP A 73 16.15 -37.90 -17.02
CA ASP A 73 16.98 -37.15 -16.06
C ASP A 73 16.33 -36.42 -14.86
N SER A 74 16.79 -36.78 -13.66
CA SER A 74 16.23 -36.37 -12.36
C SER A 74 16.97 -35.20 -11.70
N ARG A 75 17.55 -34.25 -12.47
CA ARG A 75 18.46 -33.23 -11.88
C ARG A 75 18.18 -31.75 -12.13
N GLU A 76 17.01 -31.32 -12.63
CA GLU A 76 16.79 -29.88 -12.89
C GLU A 76 15.42 -29.26 -12.49
N LEU A 77 14.75 -29.73 -11.43
CA LEU A 77 13.47 -29.11 -11.02
C LEU A 77 13.39 -28.61 -9.57
N THR A 78 14.51 -28.57 -8.84
CA THR A 78 14.59 -27.93 -7.51
C THR A 78 14.96 -26.45 -7.57
N SER A 79 15.30 -25.90 -8.74
CA SER A 79 15.80 -24.52 -8.88
C SER A 79 14.72 -23.43 -8.91
N TYR A 80 13.46 -23.77 -9.23
CA TYR A 80 12.38 -22.77 -9.34
C TYR A 80 11.54 -22.58 -8.08
N ARG A 81 11.93 -23.18 -6.94
CA ARG A 81 11.26 -22.95 -5.65
C ARG A 81 11.83 -21.76 -4.87
N ASN A 82 12.94 -21.16 -5.32
CA ASN A 82 13.68 -20.20 -4.49
C ASN A 82 14.14 -18.93 -5.23
N LYS A 83 13.28 -18.32 -6.05
CA LYS A 83 13.57 -17.02 -6.70
C LYS A 83 12.45 -15.96 -6.59
N ARG A 84 11.42 -16.20 -5.79
CA ARG A 84 10.37 -15.19 -5.50
C ARG A 84 10.15 -14.93 -4.00
N THR A 85 11.05 -15.42 -3.15
CA THR A 85 11.00 -15.25 -1.69
C THR A 85 11.80 -14.05 -1.18
N PHE A 86 12.47 -13.28 -2.04
CA PHE A 86 13.26 -12.13 -1.64
C PHE A 86 12.93 -10.94 -2.53
N GLU A 87 11.81 -10.29 -2.25
CA GLU A 87 11.59 -8.82 -2.32
C GLU A 87 10.34 -8.43 -1.50
N VAL A 88 9.95 -9.23 -0.50
CA VAL A 88 8.91 -8.88 0.50
C VAL A 88 9.55 -8.70 1.89
N THR A 89 10.79 -8.21 1.91
CA THR A 89 11.49 -7.82 3.15
C THR A 89 11.54 -6.30 3.31
N PHE A 90 11.11 -5.52 2.30
CA PHE A 90 11.19 -4.07 2.34
C PHE A 90 10.07 -3.43 3.17
N VAL A 91 8.85 -3.99 3.14
CA VAL A 91 7.70 -3.36 3.84
C VAL A 91 7.66 -3.73 5.33
N ASN A 92 8.05 -4.95 5.71
CA ASN A 92 8.05 -5.38 7.13
C ASN A 92 9.15 -4.74 7.98
N ASN A 93 10.14 -4.06 7.37
CA ASN A 93 11.25 -3.43 8.09
C ASN A 93 10.98 -1.97 8.47
N LEU A 94 9.92 -1.35 7.95
CA LEU A 94 9.49 -0.01 8.36
C LEU A 94 8.62 -0.03 9.62
N ASN A 95 7.90 -1.12 9.88
CA ASN A 95 7.05 -1.24 11.08
C ASN A 95 7.85 -1.60 12.37
N LYS A 96 9.09 -2.09 12.24
CA LYS A 96 9.94 -2.43 13.39
C LYS A 96 10.73 -1.24 13.96
N LYS A 97 10.77 -0.09 13.26
CA LYS A 97 11.50 1.11 13.71
C LYS A 97 10.60 2.21 14.32
N ALA A 98 9.30 1.97 14.47
CA ALA A 98 8.34 2.98 14.92
C ALA A 98 7.57 2.61 16.19
N THR A 99 8.19 1.91 17.13
CA THR A 99 7.68 1.82 18.51
C THR A 99 8.75 2.21 19.52
N PRO A 100 8.71 3.43 20.09
CA PRO A 100 9.18 3.60 21.44
C PRO A 100 8.17 2.87 22.33
N SER A 101 8.59 1.80 23.01
CA SER A 101 7.77 1.21 24.07
C SER A 101 7.41 2.31 25.07
N LEU A 102 6.11 2.57 25.26
CA LEU A 102 5.59 3.50 26.28
C LEU A 102 6.09 3.17 27.70
N SER A 103 6.61 1.96 27.92
CA SER A 103 7.24 1.52 29.17
C SER A 103 8.64 2.09 29.42
N ARG A 104 9.31 2.71 28.44
CA ARG A 104 10.68 3.26 28.58
C ARG A 104 10.72 4.79 28.72
N GLN A 105 9.59 5.48 28.50
CA GLN A 105 9.49 6.93 28.71
C GLN A 105 9.05 7.32 30.13
N LEU A 106 8.61 6.36 30.95
CA LEU A 106 8.24 6.60 32.35
C LEU A 106 9.40 6.48 33.34
N PHE A 107 10.62 6.18 32.88
CA PHE A 107 11.80 6.01 33.76
C PHE A 107 12.88 7.10 33.62
N GLN A 108 12.67 8.13 32.78
CA GLN A 108 13.63 9.24 32.61
C GLN A 108 13.05 10.63 32.97
N ALA A 109 11.82 10.71 33.47
CA ALA A 109 11.19 11.97 33.86
C ALA A 109 11.14 12.18 35.39
N LYS A 110 12.09 11.61 36.15
CA LYS A 110 12.11 11.73 37.63
C LYS A 110 13.47 12.11 38.23
N GLU A 111 14.33 12.81 37.49
CA GLU A 111 15.61 13.29 38.04
C GLU A 111 15.90 14.78 37.84
N TRP A 112 14.98 15.59 37.32
CA TRP A 112 15.16 17.05 37.24
C TRP A 112 13.97 17.79 37.86
N ALA A 113 13.97 17.86 39.19
CA ALA A 113 13.45 18.95 40.04
C ALA A 113 13.49 18.51 41.53
N PRO A 114 13.84 19.36 42.51
CA PRO A 114 14.49 20.68 42.45
C PRO A 114 16.02 20.65 42.61
#